data_AF-A0A969HCM2-F1
#
_entry.id   AF-A0A969HCM2-F1
#
_cell.length_a   1.000
_cell.length_b   1.000
_cell.length_c   1.000
_cell.angle_alpha   90.00
_cell.angle_beta   90.00
_cell.angle_gamma   90.00
#
_symmetry.space_group_name_H-M   'P 1'
#
loop_
_entity.id
_entity.type
_entity.pdbx_description
1 polymer ?
#
loop_
_entity_poly.entity_id
_entity_poly.type
_entity_poly.pdbx_seq_one_letter_code
_entity_poly.pdbx_strand_id
1 'polypeptide(L)'
;MLPARAGEFLRAYVLGRSTGLSKTGVFATLVVERIFDGLTVLLVLLAVIVLGIHNERLQLIGILGAIFYIGVMAGLIIFMAKRHWADALINKFLPFGLAQKVLGVLDGFSSGLAVLKNPAQLAMVTFWNILTWAVIPVSFWFALLAFDFGSPVPWQAPLLMLPAMALGLTVPAAPGGVGLVQAAIKLTLDLTYAGLPVAANFPESVAAAGILIHFTQFAPEVIPGIFFFMVEGLSTREVSAGRTLAQPENP
;
A
#
# COMPACT_ATOMS: atom_id res chain seq x y z
N MET A 1 -10.94 11.79 0.17
CA MET A 1 -10.80 10.35 0.50
C MET A 1 -12.20 9.76 0.69
N LEU A 2 -12.63 8.86 -0.20
CA LEU A 2 -13.93 8.19 -0.05
C LEU A 2 -13.83 7.08 1.03
N PRO A 3 -14.90 6.81 1.79
CA PRO A 3 -14.92 5.72 2.76
C PRO A 3 -14.58 4.38 2.09
N ALA A 4 -13.88 3.50 2.82
CA ALA A 4 -13.62 2.10 2.46
C ALA A 4 -12.77 1.85 1.19
N ARG A 5 -11.71 2.63 0.94
CA ARG A 5 -10.78 2.45 -0.21
C ARG A 5 -11.48 2.36 -1.57
N ALA A 6 -12.69 2.93 -1.68
CA ALA A 6 -13.50 2.91 -2.88
C ALA A 6 -12.81 3.58 -4.09
N GLY A 7 -11.81 4.43 -3.84
CA GLY A 7 -11.02 5.09 -4.88
C GLY A 7 -10.18 4.13 -5.74
N GLU A 8 -9.67 3.03 -5.19
CA GLU A 8 -8.88 2.04 -5.94
C GLU A 8 -9.76 1.22 -6.88
N PHE A 9 -10.95 0.82 -6.41
CA PHE A 9 -11.97 0.17 -7.24
C PHE A 9 -12.51 1.09 -8.34
N LEU A 10 -12.70 2.38 -8.02
CA LEU A 10 -13.12 3.38 -8.99
C LEU A 10 -12.04 3.58 -10.06
N ARG A 11 -10.76 3.64 -9.67
CA ARG A 11 -9.63 3.73 -10.60
C ARG A 11 -9.53 2.50 -11.50
N ALA A 12 -9.66 1.30 -10.94
CA ALA A 12 -9.67 0.05 -11.72
C ALA A 12 -10.81 0.04 -12.76
N TYR A 13 -11.99 0.53 -12.36
CA TYR A 13 -13.15 0.62 -13.24
C TYR A 13 -12.96 1.66 -14.36
N VAL A 14 -12.53 2.88 -14.03
CA VAL A 14 -12.28 3.96 -15.01
C VAL A 14 -11.15 3.57 -15.97
N LEU A 15 -10.08 2.95 -15.46
CA LEU A 15 -8.95 2.52 -16.28
C LEU A 15 -9.34 1.36 -17.21
N GLY A 16 -10.12 0.39 -16.71
CA GLY A 16 -10.67 -0.70 -17.53
C GLY A 16 -11.61 -0.21 -18.63
N ARG A 17 -12.34 0.89 -18.40
CA ARG A 17 -13.23 1.51 -19.41
C ARG A 17 -12.46 2.33 -20.46
N SER A 18 -11.36 2.98 -20.08
CA SER A 18 -10.60 3.90 -20.95
C SER A 18 -9.50 3.24 -21.77
N THR A 19 -8.96 2.09 -21.32
CA THR A 19 -7.81 1.42 -21.98
C THR A 19 -8.19 0.14 -22.73
N GLY A 20 -9.43 -0.33 -22.63
CA GLY A 20 -9.88 -1.59 -23.27
C GLY A 20 -9.31 -2.87 -22.63
N LEU A 21 -8.60 -2.75 -21.50
CA LEU A 21 -8.04 -3.87 -20.75
C LEU A 21 -9.14 -4.60 -19.95
N SER A 22 -8.97 -5.92 -19.77
CA SER A 22 -9.92 -6.70 -18.96
C SER A 22 -9.90 -6.24 -17.50
N LYS A 23 -11.08 -6.13 -16.88
CA LYS A 23 -11.24 -5.72 -15.47
C LYS A 23 -10.38 -6.59 -14.53
N THR A 24 -10.24 -7.87 -14.84
CA THR A 24 -9.42 -8.84 -14.10
C THR A 24 -7.93 -8.64 -14.29
N GLY A 25 -7.50 -8.19 -15.47
CA GLY A 25 -6.11 -7.78 -15.72
C GLY A 25 -5.72 -6.53 -14.91
N VAL A 26 -6.59 -5.51 -14.90
CA VAL A 26 -6.37 -4.30 -14.08
C VAL A 26 -6.37 -4.62 -12.58
N PHE A 27 -7.26 -5.51 -12.14
CA PHE A 27 -7.25 -6.00 -10.76
C PHE A 27 -5.95 -6.74 -10.41
N ALA A 28 -5.46 -7.58 -11.32
CA ALA A 28 -4.20 -8.29 -11.11
C ALA A 28 -3.00 -7.33 -10.99
N THR A 29 -2.96 -6.25 -11.79
CA THR A 29 -1.91 -5.23 -11.63
C THR A 29 -1.96 -4.55 -10.26
N LEU A 30 -3.15 -4.30 -9.71
CA LEU A 30 -3.30 -3.78 -8.34
C LEU A 30 -2.81 -4.78 -7.29
N VAL A 31 -3.12 -6.07 -7.45
CA VAL A 31 -2.62 -7.12 -6.55
C VAL A 31 -1.09 -7.17 -6.57
N VAL A 32 -0.49 -7.12 -7.76
CA VAL A 32 0.96 -7.08 -7.93
C VAL A 32 1.55 -5.86 -7.24
N GLU A 33 1.00 -4.67 -7.47
CA GLU A 33 1.40 -3.43 -6.79
C GLU A 33 1.39 -3.59 -5.27
N ARG A 34 0.30 -4.13 -4.69
CA ARG A 34 0.19 -4.36 -3.24
C ARG A 34 1.22 -5.35 -2.69
N ILE A 35 1.64 -6.32 -3.49
CA ILE A 35 2.71 -7.25 -3.12
C ILE A 35 4.05 -6.50 -3.06
N PHE A 36 4.37 -5.69 -4.07
CA PHE A 36 5.61 -4.90 -4.09
C PHE A 36 5.66 -3.86 -2.96
N ASP A 37 4.56 -3.16 -2.72
CA ASP A 37 4.38 -2.26 -1.58
C ASP A 37 4.69 -2.98 -0.27
N GLY A 38 4.01 -4.10 -0.07
CA GLY A 38 4.12 -4.94 1.10
C GLY A 38 5.52 -5.48 1.35
N LEU A 39 6.20 -5.94 0.30
CA LEU A 39 7.59 -6.39 0.36
C LEU A 39 8.53 -5.23 0.73
N THR A 40 8.30 -4.05 0.18
CA THR A 40 9.15 -2.88 0.48
C THR A 40 9.00 -2.47 1.94
N VAL A 41 7.76 -2.39 2.43
CA VAL A 41 7.45 -2.17 3.85
C VAL A 41 8.13 -3.20 4.75
N LEU A 42 8.03 -4.48 4.39
CA LEU A 42 8.65 -5.57 5.13
C LEU A 42 10.19 -5.44 5.16
N LEU A 43 10.81 -5.17 4.01
CA LEU A 43 12.27 -5.02 3.91
C LEU A 43 12.77 -3.84 4.75
N VAL A 44 12.06 -2.71 4.74
CA VAL A 44 12.38 -1.55 5.59
C VAL A 44 12.24 -1.93 7.07
N LEU A 45 11.16 -2.63 7.45
CA LEU A 45 10.97 -3.09 8.84
C LEU A 45 12.11 -4.01 9.29
N LEU A 46 12.49 -4.99 8.47
CA LEU A 46 13.60 -5.90 8.76
C LEU A 46 14.94 -5.15 8.85
N ALA A 47 15.20 -4.20 7.94
CA ALA A 47 16.41 -3.39 7.99
C ALA A 47 16.52 -2.60 9.29
N VAL A 48 15.44 -1.97 9.75
CA VAL A 48 15.41 -1.22 11.02
C VAL A 48 15.66 -2.12 12.23
N ILE A 49 15.08 -3.32 12.23
CA ILE A 49 15.27 -4.30 13.31
C ILE A 49 16.72 -4.75 13.38
N VAL A 50 17.31 -5.12 12.24
CA VAL A 50 18.71 -5.59 12.15
C VAL A 50 19.70 -4.48 12.51
N LEU A 51 19.40 -3.24 12.11
CA LEU A 51 20.33 -2.13 12.23
C LEU A 51 20.22 -1.33 13.54
N GLY A 52 19.33 -1.69 14.48
CA GLY A 52 19.44 -1.14 15.83
C GLY A 52 18.21 -1.20 16.73
N ILE A 53 16.99 -1.41 16.21
CA ILE A 53 15.79 -1.46 17.07
C ILE A 53 15.50 -2.90 17.50
N HIS A 54 15.90 -3.21 18.73
CA HIS A 54 15.66 -4.50 19.36
C HIS A 54 14.37 -4.45 20.18
N ASN A 55 13.23 -4.69 19.51
CA ASN A 55 11.93 -4.81 20.16
C ASN A 55 11.31 -6.16 19.79
N GLU A 56 11.03 -7.01 20.78
CA GLU A 56 10.51 -8.37 20.58
C GLU A 56 9.21 -8.40 19.78
N ARG A 57 8.31 -7.43 20.00
CA ARG A 57 7.04 -7.35 19.27
C ARG A 57 7.25 -6.98 17.81
N LEU A 58 8.13 -6.00 17.54
CA LEU A 58 8.46 -5.63 16.16
C LEU A 58 9.15 -6.78 15.43
N GLN A 59 10.03 -7.51 16.10
CA GLN A 59 10.67 -8.72 15.56
C GLN A 59 9.64 -9.79 15.22
N LEU A 60 8.71 -10.08 16.12
CA LEU A 60 7.64 -11.04 15.86
C LEU A 60 6.78 -10.63 14.67
N ILE A 61 6.36 -9.35 14.60
CA ILE A 61 5.58 -8.82 13.48
C ILE A 61 6.37 -8.93 12.17
N GLY A 62 7.67 -8.58 12.20
CA GLY A 62 8.56 -8.70 11.04
C GLY A 62 8.70 -10.14 10.55
N ILE A 63 8.89 -11.10 11.47
CA ILE A 63 9.02 -12.53 11.14
C ILE A 63 7.70 -13.08 10.57
N LEU A 64 6.56 -12.81 11.22
CA LEU A 64 5.25 -13.24 10.74
C LEU A 64 4.93 -12.63 9.36
N GLY A 65 5.25 -11.34 9.19
CA GLY A 65 5.15 -10.67 7.90
C GLY A 65 6.02 -11.34 6.84
N ALA A 66 7.28 -11.66 7.16
CA ALA A 66 8.18 -12.34 6.23
C ALA A 66 7.66 -13.73 5.83
N ILE A 67 7.20 -14.53 6.78
CA ILE A 67 6.60 -15.85 6.51
C ILE A 67 5.38 -15.69 5.59
N PHE A 68 4.50 -14.73 5.88
CA PHE A 68 3.33 -14.45 5.06
C PHE A 68 3.70 -14.06 3.62
N TYR A 69 4.60 -13.10 3.43
CA TYR A 69 5.00 -12.64 2.09
C TYR A 69 5.76 -13.72 1.30
N ILE A 70 6.59 -14.52 1.96
CA ILE A 70 7.24 -15.68 1.33
C ILE A 70 6.17 -16.68 0.86
N GLY A 71 5.15 -16.96 1.68
CA GLY A 71 4.03 -17.83 1.32
C GLY A 71 3.24 -17.30 0.12
N VAL A 72 2.91 -16.00 0.10
CA VAL A 72 2.23 -15.35 -1.02
C VAL A 72 3.07 -15.44 -2.29
N MET A 73 4.36 -15.13 -2.22
CA MET A 73 5.27 -15.18 -3.38
C MET A 73 5.41 -16.61 -3.91
N ALA A 74 5.62 -17.59 -3.02
CA ALA A 74 5.66 -19.00 -3.40
C ALA A 74 4.36 -19.44 -4.05
N GLY A 75 3.21 -19.04 -3.51
CA GLY A 75 1.88 -19.30 -4.08
C GLY A 75 1.72 -18.73 -5.49
N LEU A 76 2.18 -17.50 -5.72
CA LEU A 76 2.15 -16.87 -7.04
C LEU A 76 3.05 -17.57 -8.05
N ILE A 77 4.28 -17.91 -7.65
CA ILE A 77 5.23 -18.65 -8.49
C ILE A 77 4.65 -20.03 -8.85
N ILE A 78 4.12 -20.76 -7.87
CA ILE A 78 3.48 -22.06 -8.07
C ILE A 78 2.27 -21.91 -9.01
N PHE A 79 1.42 -20.92 -8.79
CA PHE A 79 0.26 -20.63 -9.64
C PHE A 79 0.69 -20.36 -11.09
N MET A 80 1.70 -19.52 -11.31
CA MET A 80 2.22 -19.23 -12.65
C MET A 80 2.85 -20.45 -13.32
N ALA A 81 3.59 -21.27 -12.57
CA ALA A 81 4.25 -22.48 -13.08
C ALA A 81 3.28 -23.63 -13.37
N LYS A 82 2.22 -23.75 -12.56
CA LYS A 82 1.23 -24.84 -12.61
C LYS A 82 -0.13 -24.38 -13.16
N ARG A 83 -0.16 -23.30 -13.94
CA ARG A 83 -1.39 -22.74 -14.53
C ARG A 83 -2.22 -23.81 -15.27
N HIS A 84 -1.56 -24.64 -16.07
CA HIS A 84 -2.18 -25.75 -16.81
C HIS A 84 -2.91 -26.76 -15.90
N TRP A 85 -2.39 -27.00 -14.69
CA TRP A 85 -3.02 -27.89 -13.72
C TRP A 85 -4.28 -27.25 -13.11
N ALA A 86 -4.23 -25.95 -12.83
CA ALA A 86 -5.40 -25.20 -12.40
C ALA A 86 -6.51 -25.24 -13.48
N ASP A 87 -6.14 -25.09 -14.75
CA ASP A 87 -7.10 -25.17 -15.87
C ASP A 87 -7.73 -26.55 -15.99
N ALA A 88 -6.93 -27.62 -15.83
CA ALA A 88 -7.43 -28.99 -15.82
C ALA A 88 -8.39 -29.25 -14.65
N LEU A 89 -8.07 -28.74 -13.46
CA LEU A 89 -8.91 -28.87 -12.27
C LEU A 89 -10.26 -28.15 -12.45
N ILE A 90 -10.23 -26.94 -12.99
CA ILE A 90 -11.42 -26.14 -13.27
C ILE A 90 -12.33 -26.85 -14.26
N ASN A 91 -11.79 -27.33 -15.38
CA ASN A 91 -12.57 -28.07 -16.38
C ASN A 91 -13.10 -29.42 -15.86
N LYS A 92 -12.44 -30.02 -14.86
CA LYS A 92 -12.88 -31.28 -14.26
C LYS A 92 -14.02 -31.10 -13.26
N PHE A 93 -14.00 -30.03 -12.46
CA PHE A 93 -14.93 -29.87 -11.33
C PHE A 93 -16.07 -28.89 -11.59
N LEU A 94 -15.97 -28.04 -12.62
CA LEU A 94 -16.99 -27.03 -12.92
C LEU A 94 -17.74 -27.35 -14.22
N PRO A 95 -19.06 -27.06 -14.29
CA PRO A 95 -19.82 -27.18 -15.52
C PRO A 95 -19.29 -26.18 -16.56
N PHE A 96 -19.37 -26.55 -17.85
CA PHE A 96 -18.73 -25.85 -18.97
C PHE A 96 -18.89 -24.31 -18.95
N GLY A 97 -20.12 -23.82 -18.76
CA GLY A 97 -20.39 -22.37 -18.75
C GLY A 97 -19.74 -21.62 -17.57
N LEU A 98 -19.59 -22.28 -16.42
CA LEU A 98 -18.90 -21.69 -15.26
C LEU A 98 -17.37 -21.84 -15.39
N ALA A 99 -16.89 -22.97 -15.90
CA ALA A 99 -15.48 -23.19 -16.18
C ALA A 99 -14.93 -22.12 -17.14
N GLN A 100 -15.62 -21.82 -18.25
CA GLN A 100 -15.20 -20.78 -19.19
C GLN A 100 -15.11 -19.39 -18.56
N LYS A 101 -16.07 -19.03 -17.69
CA LYS A 101 -16.04 -17.75 -16.96
C LYS A 101 -14.82 -17.68 -16.04
N VAL A 102 -14.55 -18.73 -15.26
CA VAL A 102 -13.43 -18.79 -14.33
C VAL A 102 -12.09 -18.75 -15.07
N LEU A 103 -11.95 -19.49 -16.17
CA LEU A 103 -10.75 -19.48 -17.00
C LEU A 103 -10.48 -18.10 -17.58
N GLY A 104 -11.49 -17.41 -18.12
CA GLY A 104 -11.34 -16.04 -18.62
C GLY A 104 -10.89 -15.05 -17.54
N VAL A 105 -11.36 -15.22 -16.30
CA VAL A 105 -10.89 -14.43 -15.16
C VAL A 105 -9.40 -14.69 -14.89
N LEU A 106 -8.99 -15.96 -14.86
CA LEU A 106 -7.61 -16.35 -14.58
C LEU A 106 -6.65 -16.00 -15.71
N ASP A 107 -7.12 -15.95 -16.96
CA ASP A 107 -6.33 -15.50 -18.10
C ASP A 107 -6.08 -13.99 -18.03
N GLY A 108 -7.11 -13.22 -17.69
CA GLY A 108 -6.93 -11.79 -17.38
C GLY A 108 -5.96 -11.58 -16.22
N PHE A 109 -6.08 -12.38 -15.16
CA PHE A 109 -5.17 -12.31 -14.02
C PHE A 109 -3.72 -12.65 -14.40
N SER A 110 -3.53 -13.73 -15.16
CA SER A 110 -2.22 -14.16 -15.66
C SER A 110 -1.58 -13.14 -16.62
N SER A 111 -2.41 -12.44 -17.41
CA SER A 111 -1.97 -11.32 -18.25
C SER A 111 -1.47 -10.15 -17.41
N GLY A 112 -2.14 -9.81 -16.31
CA GLY A 112 -1.65 -8.79 -15.36
C GLY A 112 -0.33 -9.18 -14.66
N LEU A 113 -0.07 -10.47 -14.48
CA LEU A 113 1.21 -10.99 -13.98
C LEU A 113 2.33 -11.02 -15.03
N ALA A 114 2.06 -10.64 -16.29
CA ALA A 114 3.07 -10.71 -17.35
C ALA A 114 4.32 -9.87 -17.06
N VAL A 115 4.17 -8.79 -16.28
CA VAL A 115 5.28 -7.95 -15.80
C VAL A 115 6.33 -8.74 -15.02
N LEU A 116 5.91 -9.78 -14.28
CA LEU A 116 6.79 -10.65 -13.51
C LEU A 116 7.62 -11.60 -14.39
N LYS A 117 7.20 -11.81 -15.65
CA LYS A 117 7.89 -12.69 -16.61
C LYS A 117 8.99 -11.96 -17.38
N ASN A 118 8.94 -10.63 -17.45
CA ASN A 118 9.94 -9.83 -18.15
C ASN A 118 10.90 -9.19 -17.13
N PRO A 119 12.18 -9.59 -17.08
CA PRO A 119 13.11 -9.10 -16.05
C PRO A 119 13.36 -7.60 -16.15
N ALA A 120 13.33 -7.00 -17.35
CA ALA A 120 13.51 -5.56 -17.51
C ALA A 120 12.30 -4.77 -16.98
N GLN A 121 11.08 -5.23 -17.26
CA GLN A 121 9.87 -4.61 -16.72
C GLN A 121 9.78 -4.80 -15.21
N LEU A 122 10.10 -5.99 -14.71
CA LEU A 122 10.18 -6.30 -13.29
C LEU A 122 11.18 -5.39 -12.57
N ALA A 123 12.39 -5.22 -13.13
CA ALA A 123 13.40 -4.33 -12.57
C ALA A 123 12.93 -2.87 -12.56
N MET A 124 12.28 -2.41 -13.64
CA MET A 124 11.75 -1.05 -13.73
C MET A 124 10.64 -0.80 -12.69
N VAL A 125 9.68 -1.71 -12.55
CA VAL A 125 8.60 -1.59 -11.55
C VAL A 125 9.17 -1.63 -10.14
N THR A 126 10.10 -2.57 -9.87
CA THR A 126 10.75 -2.67 -8.56
C THR A 126 11.54 -1.40 -8.23
N PHE A 127 12.27 -0.84 -9.20
CA PHE A 127 13.02 0.40 -9.03
C PHE A 127 12.10 1.57 -8.69
N TRP A 128 11.05 1.81 -9.49
CA TRP A 128 10.10 2.90 -9.22
C TRP A 128 9.36 2.72 -7.90
N ASN A 129 9.04 1.48 -7.54
CA ASN A 129 8.44 1.17 -6.26
C ASN A 129 9.38 1.55 -5.11
N ILE A 130 10.61 1.02 -5.09
CA ILE A 130 11.60 1.33 -4.05
C ILE A 130 11.85 2.83 -3.98
N LEU A 131 11.99 3.52 -5.12
CA LEU A 131 12.22 4.96 -5.17
C LEU A 131 11.07 5.73 -4.52
N THR A 132 9.82 5.39 -4.87
CA THR A 132 8.62 6.02 -4.29
C THR A 132 8.59 5.83 -2.78
N TRP A 133 8.82 4.60 -2.32
CA TRP A 133 8.83 4.27 -0.89
C TRP A 133 10.03 4.87 -0.14
N ALA A 134 11.17 5.10 -0.80
CA ALA A 134 12.36 5.72 -0.20
C ALA A 134 12.22 7.24 -0.01
N VAL A 135 11.47 7.92 -0.88
CA VAL A 135 11.20 9.36 -0.75
C VAL A 135 10.38 9.67 0.51
N ILE A 136 9.48 8.77 0.91
CA ILE A 136 8.62 8.95 2.09
C ILE A 136 9.42 9.17 3.39
N PRO A 137 10.32 8.26 3.83
CA PRO A 137 11.10 8.47 5.06
C PRO A 137 12.09 9.63 4.93
N VAL A 138 12.58 9.94 3.73
CA VAL A 138 13.38 11.16 3.50
C VAL A 138 12.54 12.41 3.77
N SER A 139 11.28 12.44 3.34
CA SER A 139 10.37 13.55 3.66
C SER A 139 10.07 13.65 5.16
N PHE A 140 9.92 12.51 5.85
CA PHE A 140 9.74 12.48 7.30
C PHE A 140 10.96 13.03 8.03
N TRP A 141 12.17 12.67 7.57
CA TRP A 141 13.42 13.18 8.14
C TRP A 141 13.45 14.71 8.13
N PHE A 142 13.19 15.32 6.98
CA PHE A 142 13.15 16.79 6.89
C PHE A 142 12.04 17.43 7.73
N ALA A 143 10.87 16.78 7.83
CA ALA A 143 9.80 17.26 8.70
C ALA A 143 10.19 17.19 10.19
N LEU A 144 10.90 16.14 10.61
CA LEU A 144 11.35 15.97 11.99
C LEU A 144 12.44 16.98 12.38
N LEU A 145 13.30 17.38 11.44
CA LEU A 145 14.33 18.40 11.68
C LEU A 145 13.75 19.78 12.04
N ALA A 146 12.45 20.02 11.81
CA ALA A 146 11.79 21.26 12.20
C ALA A 146 11.52 21.36 13.73
N PHE A 147 11.72 20.28 14.48
CA PHE A 147 11.41 20.21 15.91
C PHE A 147 12.66 19.93 16.74
N ASP A 148 12.73 20.57 17.91
CA ASP A 148 13.71 20.22 18.93
C ASP A 148 13.14 19.14 19.85
N PHE A 149 13.76 17.96 19.81
CA PHE A 149 13.43 16.83 20.65
C PHE A 149 14.40 16.67 21.83
N GLY A 150 15.40 17.54 21.99
CA GLY A 150 16.43 17.47 23.02
C GLY A 150 17.62 16.55 22.70
N SER A 151 17.48 15.73 21.66
CA SER A 151 18.54 14.94 21.04
C SER A 151 18.42 15.01 19.51
N PRO A 152 19.51 14.79 18.76
CA PRO A 152 19.44 14.66 17.31
C PRO A 152 18.45 13.56 16.89
N VAL A 153 17.73 13.79 15.79
CA VAL A 153 16.74 12.84 15.27
C VAL A 153 17.41 11.48 15.01
N PRO A 154 16.98 10.39 15.65
CA PRO A 154 17.49 9.06 15.36
C PRO A 154 17.18 8.68 13.91
N TRP A 155 18.18 8.21 13.17
CA TRP A 155 18.02 7.84 11.75
C TRP A 155 17.00 6.70 11.54
N GLN A 156 16.75 5.89 12.58
CA GLN A 156 15.75 4.84 12.60
C GLN A 156 14.31 5.38 12.65
N ALA A 157 14.11 6.60 13.17
CA ALA A 157 12.78 7.18 13.36
C ALA A 157 11.98 7.29 12.06
N PRO A 158 12.44 8.00 11.00
CA PRO A 158 11.68 8.07 9.75
C PRO A 158 11.50 6.71 9.08
N LEU A 159 12.49 5.81 9.20
CA LEU A 159 12.43 4.48 8.60
C LEU A 159 11.40 3.58 9.29
N LEU A 160 11.28 3.65 10.63
CA LEU A 160 10.30 2.89 11.39
C LEU A 160 8.88 3.49 11.26
N MET A 161 8.76 4.79 11.01
CA MET A 161 7.47 5.44 10.79
C MET A 161 6.76 4.89 9.57
N LEU A 162 7.51 4.58 8.50
CA LEU A 162 6.96 4.04 7.25
C LEU A 162 6.15 2.74 7.46
N PRO A 163 6.71 1.64 8.02
CA PRO A 163 5.93 0.43 8.28
C PRO A 163 4.89 0.65 9.39
N ALA A 164 5.15 1.47 10.41
CA ALA A 164 4.18 1.75 11.45
C ALA A 164 2.91 2.43 10.90
N MET A 165 3.07 3.43 10.03
CA MET A 165 1.98 4.13 9.37
C MET A 165 1.28 3.23 8.34
N ALA A 166 2.04 2.51 7.51
CA ALA A 166 1.49 1.60 6.52
C ALA A 166 0.60 0.52 7.16
N LEU A 167 1.09 -0.09 8.26
CA LEU A 167 0.33 -1.06 9.04
C LEU A 167 -0.85 -0.41 9.77
N GLY A 168 -0.65 0.76 10.39
CA GLY A 168 -1.72 1.49 11.06
C GLY A 168 -2.90 1.77 10.12
N LEU A 169 -2.64 2.26 8.91
CA LEU A 169 -3.63 2.57 7.89
C LEU A 169 -4.30 1.34 7.25
N THR A 170 -3.87 0.12 7.59
CA THR A 170 -4.64 -1.09 7.27
C THR A 170 -5.86 -1.26 8.15
N VAL A 171 -5.84 -0.70 9.37
CA VAL A 171 -6.98 -0.74 10.28
C VAL A 171 -8.04 0.24 9.76
N PRO A 172 -9.27 -0.23 9.45
CA PRO A 172 -10.34 0.66 8.99
C PRO A 172 -10.76 1.57 10.15
N ALA A 173 -10.41 2.86 10.08
CA ALA A 173 -10.74 3.84 11.11
C ALA A 173 -11.22 5.18 10.49
N ALA A 174 -10.91 6.30 11.16
CA ALA A 174 -11.34 7.63 10.75
C ALA A 174 -10.89 7.99 9.32
N PRO A 175 -11.70 8.77 8.57
CA PRO A 175 -11.34 9.26 7.25
C PRO A 175 -9.96 9.95 7.26
N GLY A 176 -9.14 9.65 6.25
CA GLY A 176 -7.77 10.17 6.16
C GLY A 176 -6.78 9.56 7.15
N GLY A 177 -7.18 8.57 7.96
CA GLY A 177 -6.27 7.92 8.91
C GLY A 177 -5.88 8.80 10.10
N VAL A 178 -6.67 9.84 10.38
CA VAL A 178 -6.48 10.71 11.56
C VAL A 178 -6.56 9.86 12.83
N GLY A 179 -5.65 10.12 13.76
CA GLY A 179 -5.47 9.33 14.98
C GLY A 179 -4.51 8.15 14.76
N LEU A 180 -4.68 7.35 13.70
CA LEU A 180 -3.79 6.22 13.41
C LEU A 180 -2.40 6.69 12.98
N VAL A 181 -2.33 7.70 12.10
CA VAL A 181 -1.06 8.30 11.68
C VAL A 181 -0.34 8.92 12.88
N GLN A 182 -1.05 9.69 13.70
CA GLN A 182 -0.49 10.32 14.90
C GLN A 182 -0.03 9.27 15.93
N ALA A 183 -0.79 8.20 16.12
CA ALA A 183 -0.42 7.10 17.00
C ALA A 183 0.83 6.36 16.49
N ALA A 184 0.93 6.11 15.19
CA ALA A 184 2.12 5.49 14.58
C ALA A 184 3.36 6.37 14.76
N ILE A 185 3.25 7.68 14.48
CA ILE A 185 4.35 8.63 14.66
C ILE A 185 4.79 8.69 16.13
N LYS A 186 3.83 8.81 17.05
CA LYS A 186 4.10 8.82 18.50
C LYS A 186 4.82 7.54 18.92
N LEU A 187 4.28 6.37 18.54
CA LEU A 187 4.88 5.07 18.86
C LEU A 187 6.32 4.99 18.36
N THR A 188 6.57 5.39 17.13
CA THR A 188 7.91 5.35 16.54
C THR A 188 8.87 6.30 17.24
N LEU A 189 8.46 7.55 17.54
CA LEU A 189 9.31 8.50 18.25
C LEU A 189 9.59 8.04 19.69
N ASP A 190 8.58 7.56 20.41
CA ASP A 190 8.77 7.01 21.76
C ASP A 190 9.77 5.85 21.77
N LEU A 191 9.68 4.94 20.79
CA LEU A 191 10.58 3.79 20.68
C LEU A 191 12.01 4.18 20.29
N THR A 192 12.16 5.16 19.40
CA THR A 192 13.47 5.55 18.86
C THR A 192 14.23 6.51 19.76
N TYR A 193 13.52 7.30 20.57
CA TYR A 193 14.11 8.16 21.61
C TYR A 193 14.22 7.47 22.97
N ALA A 194 13.77 6.22 23.10
CA ALA A 194 13.90 5.47 24.34
C ALA A 194 15.36 5.40 24.81
N GLY A 195 15.64 5.94 26.00
CA GLY A 195 17.00 5.98 26.58
C GLY A 195 17.86 7.16 26.13
N LEU A 196 17.33 8.08 25.31
CA LEU A 196 17.99 9.34 24.97
C LEU A 196 17.48 10.49 25.86
N PRO A 197 18.30 11.53 26.08
CA PRO A 197 17.81 12.78 26.66
C PRO A 197 16.75 13.41 25.76
N VAL A 198 15.59 13.72 26.32
CA VAL A 198 14.48 14.36 25.59
C VAL A 198 14.20 15.76 26.14
N ALA A 199 13.73 16.66 25.27
CA ALA A 199 13.32 18.00 25.65
C ALA A 199 12.10 17.99 26.59
N ALA A 200 11.95 19.04 27.40
CA ALA A 200 10.83 19.14 28.34
C ALA A 200 9.46 19.13 27.64
N ASN A 201 9.39 19.67 26.43
CA ASN A 201 8.22 19.73 25.57
C ASN A 201 8.16 18.59 24.54
N PHE A 202 8.83 17.45 24.80
CA PHE A 202 8.87 16.33 23.87
C PHE A 202 7.47 15.83 23.45
N PRO A 203 6.47 15.67 24.35
CA PRO A 203 5.12 15.26 23.95
C PRO A 203 4.46 16.25 22.98
N GLU A 204 4.63 17.55 23.18
CA GLU A 204 4.11 18.62 22.32
C GLU A 204 4.81 18.63 20.96
N SER A 205 6.14 18.47 20.94
CA SER A 205 6.92 18.35 19.70
C SER A 205 6.50 17.12 18.88
N VAL A 206 6.26 15.98 19.54
CA VAL A 206 5.76 14.75 18.89
C VAL A 206 4.37 14.97 18.30
N ALA A 207 3.46 15.62 19.03
CA ALA A 207 2.12 15.93 18.54
C ALA A 207 2.15 16.88 17.33
N ALA A 208 2.96 17.94 17.42
CA ALA A 208 3.13 18.92 16.34
C ALA A 208 3.77 18.30 15.09
N ALA A 209 4.80 17.46 15.27
CA ALA A 209 5.40 16.67 14.20
C ALA A 209 4.38 15.73 13.55
N GLY A 210 3.52 15.09 14.36
CA GLY A 210 2.43 14.26 13.88
C GLY A 210 1.45 15.01 12.98
N ILE A 211 1.11 16.25 13.32
CA ILE A 211 0.26 17.12 12.49
C ILE A 211 0.98 17.52 11.20
N LEU A 212 2.23 17.99 11.31
CA LEU A 212 3.01 18.43 10.15
C LEU A 212 3.23 17.31 9.15
N ILE A 213 3.66 16.13 9.60
CA ILE A 213 3.88 14.96 8.75
C ILE A 213 2.57 14.52 8.10
N HIS A 214 1.48 14.41 8.86
CA HIS A 214 0.19 14.04 8.28
C HIS A 214 -0.20 15.03 7.18
N PHE A 215 -0.11 16.33 7.45
CA PHE A 215 -0.44 17.36 6.47
C PHE A 215 0.45 17.30 5.22
N THR A 216 1.76 17.15 5.38
CA THR A 216 2.70 17.11 4.24
C THR A 216 2.59 15.84 3.41
N GLN A 217 2.12 14.73 3.97
CA GLN A 217 1.81 13.52 3.17
C GLN A 217 0.45 13.64 2.49
N PHE A 218 -0.54 14.22 3.16
CA PHE A 218 -1.91 14.24 2.69
C PHE A 218 -2.17 15.34 1.65
N ALA A 219 -1.59 16.53 1.84
CA ALA A 219 -1.84 17.69 0.99
C ALA A 219 -1.40 17.48 -0.48
N PRO A 220 -0.21 16.91 -0.77
CA PRO A 220 0.23 16.69 -2.16
C PRO A 220 -0.66 15.71 -2.94
N GLU A 221 -1.35 14.80 -2.25
CA GLU A 221 -2.28 13.87 -2.89
C GLU A 221 -3.66 14.50 -3.10
N VAL A 222 -4.15 15.23 -2.11
CA VAL A 222 -5.52 15.74 -2.09
C VAL A 222 -5.67 17.04 -2.87
N ILE A 223 -4.71 17.96 -2.82
CA ILE A 223 -4.81 19.25 -3.50
C ILE A 223 -4.91 19.08 -5.02
N PRO A 224 -4.00 18.34 -5.70
CA PRO A 224 -4.13 18.12 -7.13
C PRO A 224 -5.40 17.33 -7.48
N GLY A 225 -5.77 16.34 -6.65
CA GLY A 225 -6.99 15.56 -6.85
C GLY A 225 -8.25 16.43 -6.83
N ILE A 226 -8.37 17.36 -5.88
CA ILE A 226 -9.47 18.33 -5.81
C ILE A 226 -9.41 19.29 -7.00
N PHE A 227 -8.22 19.79 -7.34
CA PHE A 227 -8.03 20.71 -8.47
C PHE A 227 -8.53 20.09 -9.79
N PHE A 228 -8.07 18.89 -10.14
CA PHE A 228 -8.50 18.23 -11.37
C PHE A 228 -9.97 17.83 -11.34
N PHE A 229 -10.50 17.39 -10.20
CA PHE A 229 -11.92 17.09 -10.05
C PHE A 229 -12.80 18.31 -10.35
N MET A 230 -12.40 19.50 -9.89
CA MET A 230 -13.11 20.75 -10.17
C MET A 230 -12.95 21.20 -11.63
N VAL A 231 -11.74 21.07 -12.19
CA VAL A 231 -11.45 21.48 -13.59
C VAL A 231 -12.18 20.59 -14.60
N GLU A 232 -12.30 19.30 -14.35
CA GLU A 232 -12.99 18.35 -15.23
C GLU A 232 -14.53 18.42 -15.11
N GLY A 233 -15.05 19.21 -14.16
CA GLY A 233 -16.50 19.41 -13.99
C GLY A 233 -17.27 18.17 -13.53
N LEU A 234 -16.56 17.14 -13.04
CA LEU A 234 -17.17 15.88 -12.60
C LEU A 234 -18.10 16.14 -11.41
N SER A 235 -19.39 15.79 -11.56
CA SER A 235 -20.32 15.92 -10.45
C SER A 235 -20.25 14.71 -9.53
N THR A 236 -20.52 14.92 -8.23
CA THR A 236 -20.62 13.82 -7.25
C THR A 236 -21.68 12.78 -7.64
N ARG A 237 -22.67 13.15 -8.48
CA ARG A 237 -23.68 12.27 -9.08
C ARG A 237 -23.11 11.34 -10.15
N GLU A 238 -22.13 11.78 -10.94
CA GLU A 238 -21.49 10.93 -11.97
C GLU A 238 -20.55 9.89 -11.33
N VAL A 239 -19.86 10.28 -10.25
CA VAL A 239 -19.07 9.37 -9.41
C VAL A 239 -19.96 8.32 -8.73
N SER A 240 -21.18 8.70 -8.32
CA SER A 240 -22.14 7.76 -7.72
C SER A 240 -22.96 6.97 -8.75
N ALA A 241 -23.17 7.47 -9.97
CA ALA A 241 -23.77 6.74 -11.09
C ALA A 241 -22.82 5.68 -11.68
N GLY A 242 -21.51 5.94 -11.69
CA GLY A 242 -20.49 4.92 -11.97
C GLY A 242 -20.51 3.74 -10.99
N ARG A 243 -21.08 3.93 -9.79
CA ARG A 243 -21.35 2.89 -8.79
C ARG A 243 -22.58 2.04 -9.14
N THR A 244 -23.60 2.61 -9.77
CA THR A 244 -24.86 1.92 -10.11
C THR A 244 -24.73 1.08 -11.39
N LEU A 245 -23.96 1.55 -12.38
CA LEU A 245 -23.64 0.79 -13.61
C LEU A 245 -22.59 -0.33 -13.39
N ALA A 246 -22.09 -0.49 -12.16
CA ALA A 246 -21.16 -1.54 -11.75
C ALA A 246 -21.85 -2.74 -11.09
N GLN A 247 -23.17 -2.71 -10.90
CA GLN A 247 -23.92 -3.93 -10.63
C GLN A 247 -23.94 -4.76 -11.93
N PRO A 248 -23.55 -6.06 -11.90
CA PRO A 248 -23.78 -6.90 -13.06
C PRO A 248 -25.29 -6.88 -13.31
N GLU A 249 -25.70 -6.50 -14.54
CA GLU A 249 -27.04 -6.81 -14.98
C GLU A 249 -27.21 -8.32 -14.81
N ASN A 250 -28.01 -8.70 -13.82
CA ASN A 250 -28.42 -10.08 -13.64
C ASN A 250 -29.22 -10.44 -14.91
N PRO A 251 -28.87 -11.53 -15.61
CA PRO A 251 -29.68 -12.02 -16.71
C PRO A 251 -31.07 -12.44 -16.23
#